data_AF-A0A1H8FJW6-F1
#
_entry.id   AF-A0A1H8FJW6-F1
#
_cell.length_a   1.000
_cell.length_b   1.000
_cell.length_c   1.000
_cell.angle_alpha   90.00
_cell.angle_beta   90.00
_cell.angle_gamma   90.00
#
_symmetry.space_group_name_H-M   'P 1'
#
loop_
_entity.id
_entity.type
_entity.pdbx_description
1 polymer ?
#
loop_
_entity_poly.entity_id
_entity_poly.type
_entity_poly.pdbx_seq_one_letter_code
_entity_poly.pdbx_strand_id
1 'polypeptide(L)'
;MTENYELLDLFNIELLEPERTKDLFSKVAHPVVVNEAFVQFFVPAGEDPVGQALSKYAQDNAGEGTIIGVCKDFRLTSFNSAITPMQIILQEIPVDQATYLSCRIDESRRNEIVKNLRLLWEKHEPGHSFVYIDAYQQYISNNTDMVNFSRLLLAYAIISLFLTLFGIFGITWYAVEQRKREIAIRKVHGASSRQILLLLNRPFFYYILIADVIAVPIVYVLMKRWREQFVYPANWGIEVFIVPVVLLMLVTFVTVVLNGYHTALSNPAETIKTE
;
A
#
# COMPACT_ATOMS: atom_id res chain seq x y z
N MET A 1 -7.21 -20.35 32.46
CA MET A 1 -8.21 -20.65 31.41
C MET A 1 -8.40 -19.49 30.44
N THR A 2 -8.48 -18.22 30.84
CA THR A 2 -8.81 -17.09 29.93
C THR A 2 -7.66 -16.59 29.05
N GLU A 3 -6.40 -16.78 29.46
CA GLU A 3 -5.22 -16.10 28.88
C GLU A 3 -5.01 -16.43 27.40
N ASN A 4 -5.28 -17.67 26.99
CA ASN A 4 -5.09 -18.06 25.59
C ASN A 4 -6.21 -17.58 24.66
N TYR A 5 -7.41 -17.31 25.17
CA TYR A 5 -8.46 -16.69 24.35
C TYR A 5 -8.08 -15.25 24.00
N GLU A 6 -7.42 -14.54 24.92
CA GLU A 6 -6.91 -13.18 24.69
C GLU A 6 -5.86 -13.11 23.58
N LEU A 7 -5.25 -14.25 23.18
CA LEU A 7 -4.39 -14.31 22.01
C LEU A 7 -5.16 -13.91 20.74
N LEU A 8 -6.43 -14.31 20.60
CA LEU A 8 -7.27 -13.92 19.47
C LEU A 8 -7.46 -12.39 19.44
N ASP A 9 -7.69 -11.80 20.62
CA ASP A 9 -7.84 -10.35 20.75
C ASP A 9 -6.51 -9.61 20.52
N LEU A 10 -5.37 -10.20 20.95
CA LEU A 10 -4.02 -9.68 20.75
C LEU A 10 -3.64 -9.61 19.27
N PHE A 11 -4.08 -10.57 18.46
CA PHE A 11 -3.89 -10.56 17.02
C PHE A 11 -5.04 -9.94 16.24
N ASN A 12 -6.09 -9.46 16.93
CA ASN A 12 -7.29 -8.87 16.33
C ASN A 12 -7.96 -9.83 15.31
N ILE A 13 -8.08 -11.10 15.69
CA ILE A 13 -8.68 -12.15 14.88
C ILE A 13 -10.20 -11.98 14.89
N GLU A 14 -10.79 -11.74 13.72
CA GLU A 14 -12.24 -11.59 13.58
C GLU A 14 -12.92 -12.96 13.52
N LEU A 15 -13.70 -13.30 14.53
CA LEU A 15 -14.47 -14.54 14.61
C LEU A 15 -15.83 -14.40 13.91
N LEU A 16 -16.26 -15.43 13.19
CA LEU A 16 -17.60 -15.47 12.56
C LEU A 16 -18.72 -15.62 13.61
N GLU A 17 -18.49 -16.46 14.63
CA GLU A 17 -19.43 -16.71 15.73
C GLU A 17 -18.73 -16.54 17.09
N PRO A 18 -18.45 -15.29 17.52
CA PRO A 18 -17.63 -15.03 18.71
C PRO A 18 -18.26 -15.55 20.00
N GLU A 19 -19.57 -15.43 20.17
CA GLU A 19 -20.26 -15.89 21.38
C GLU A 19 -20.20 -17.41 21.54
N ARG A 20 -20.46 -18.16 20.45
CA ARG A 20 -20.38 -19.62 20.42
C ARG A 20 -18.96 -20.11 20.64
N THR A 21 -17.98 -19.45 20.03
CA THR A 21 -16.56 -19.78 20.19
C THR A 21 -16.14 -19.62 21.66
N LYS A 22 -16.54 -18.53 22.31
CA LYS A 22 -16.25 -18.26 23.72
C LYS A 22 -16.92 -19.27 24.66
N ASP A 23 -18.16 -19.66 24.39
CA ASP A 23 -18.88 -20.67 25.18
C ASP A 23 -18.18 -22.04 25.13
N LEU A 24 -17.76 -22.47 23.94
CA LEU A 24 -17.09 -23.76 23.73
C LEU A 24 -15.65 -23.78 24.25
N PHE A 25 -14.95 -22.64 24.23
CA PHE A 25 -13.56 -22.54 24.68
C PHE A 25 -13.36 -23.07 26.11
N SER A 26 -14.30 -22.80 27.02
CA SER A 26 -14.23 -23.27 28.42
C SER A 26 -14.64 -24.74 28.62
N LYS A 27 -15.20 -25.38 27.60
CA LYS A 27 -15.81 -26.72 27.68
C LYS A 27 -14.96 -27.82 27.04
N VAL A 28 -13.85 -27.45 26.40
CA VAL A 28 -13.03 -28.33 25.58
C VAL A 28 -11.58 -28.28 26.07
N ALA A 29 -10.91 -29.43 26.15
CA ALA A 29 -9.52 -29.53 26.61
C ALA A 29 -8.50 -28.96 25.59
N HIS A 30 -8.72 -29.20 24.30
CA HIS A 30 -7.84 -28.75 23.21
C HIS A 30 -8.60 -27.87 22.21
N PRO A 31 -8.91 -26.61 22.57
CA PRO A 31 -9.65 -25.70 21.70
C PRO A 31 -8.83 -25.27 20.48
N VAL A 32 -9.43 -25.37 19.30
CA VAL A 32 -8.83 -24.94 18.03
C VAL A 32 -9.78 -24.00 17.29
N VAL A 33 -9.24 -22.89 16.75
CA VAL A 33 -9.95 -22.01 15.82
C VAL A 33 -9.36 -22.21 14.43
N VAL A 34 -10.21 -22.34 13.41
CA VAL A 34 -9.78 -22.48 12.01
C VAL A 34 -10.21 -21.29 11.18
N ASN A 35 -9.56 -21.01 10.05
CA ASN A 35 -9.99 -19.94 9.14
C ASN A 35 -10.99 -20.41 8.08
N GLU A 36 -11.61 -19.46 7.36
CA GLU A 36 -12.53 -19.75 6.26
C GLU A 36 -11.90 -20.64 5.18
N ALA A 37 -10.63 -20.43 4.83
CA ALA A 37 -9.93 -21.27 3.85
C ALA A 37 -9.81 -22.73 4.30
N PHE A 38 -9.66 -22.99 5.61
CA PHE A 38 -9.67 -24.36 6.14
C PHE A 38 -11.03 -25.03 5.92
N VAL A 39 -12.11 -24.31 6.22
CA VAL A 39 -13.47 -24.82 6.03
C VAL A 39 -13.73 -25.12 4.55
N GLN A 40 -13.34 -24.20 3.66
CA GLN A 40 -13.51 -24.40 2.21
C GLN A 40 -12.73 -25.59 1.66
N PHE A 41 -11.56 -25.89 2.21
CA PHE A 41 -10.69 -26.92 1.67
C PHE A 41 -10.94 -28.31 2.28
N PHE A 42 -11.21 -28.39 3.58
CA PHE A 42 -11.26 -29.66 4.33
C PHE A 42 -12.65 -30.07 4.80
N VAL A 43 -13.61 -29.14 4.89
CA VAL A 43 -14.96 -29.43 5.41
C VAL A 43 -15.93 -29.68 4.26
N PRO A 44 -16.68 -30.80 4.24
CA PRO A 44 -17.69 -31.05 3.23
C PRO A 44 -18.76 -29.95 3.18
N ALA A 45 -19.24 -29.63 1.96
CA ALA A 45 -20.22 -28.57 1.77
C ALA A 45 -21.51 -28.82 2.58
N GLY A 46 -21.92 -27.83 3.38
CA GLY A 46 -23.13 -27.88 4.22
C GLY A 46 -22.92 -28.49 5.62
N GLU A 47 -21.70 -28.88 5.97
CA GLU A 47 -21.35 -29.36 7.30
C GLU A 47 -20.85 -28.23 8.20
N ASP A 48 -21.28 -28.22 9.46
CA ASP A 48 -20.76 -27.31 10.49
C ASP A 48 -19.56 -27.95 11.20
N PRO A 49 -18.34 -27.41 11.07
CA PRO A 49 -17.15 -27.96 11.71
C PRO A 49 -17.08 -27.66 13.21
N VAL A 50 -17.86 -26.69 13.72
CA VAL A 50 -17.77 -26.24 15.11
C VAL A 50 -18.36 -27.30 16.06
N GLY A 51 -17.56 -27.69 17.06
CA GLY A 51 -17.83 -28.78 18.01
C GLY A 51 -17.29 -30.13 17.57
N GLN A 52 -16.70 -30.23 16.37
CA GLN A 52 -16.17 -31.48 15.85
C GLN A 52 -14.66 -31.62 16.09
N ALA A 53 -14.18 -32.87 16.12
CA ALA A 53 -12.75 -33.16 16.23
C ALA A 53 -12.01 -32.73 14.96
N LEU A 54 -10.87 -32.05 15.11
CA LEU A 54 -10.05 -31.57 14.00
C LEU A 54 -9.51 -32.73 13.14
N SER A 55 -9.23 -33.88 13.76
CA SER A 55 -8.76 -35.10 13.11
C SER A 55 -9.74 -35.69 12.11
N LYS A 56 -11.02 -35.33 12.20
CA LYS A 56 -12.03 -35.69 11.19
C LYS A 56 -11.72 -35.08 9.83
N TYR A 57 -11.15 -33.88 9.80
CA TYR A 57 -10.92 -33.10 8.57
C TYR A 57 -9.46 -33.05 8.15
N ALA A 58 -8.52 -33.09 9.10
CA ALA A 58 -7.08 -32.96 8.83
C ALA A 58 -6.27 -34.10 9.48
N GLN A 59 -6.23 -35.27 8.86
CA GLN A 59 -5.63 -36.48 9.47
C GLN A 59 -4.12 -36.37 9.77
N ASP A 60 -3.36 -35.61 8.97
CA ASP A 60 -1.89 -35.65 9.02
C ASP A 60 -1.21 -34.73 10.06
N ASN A 61 -1.95 -33.90 10.82
CA ASN A 61 -1.37 -33.01 11.85
C ASN A 61 -2.40 -32.45 12.86
N ALA A 62 -3.59 -33.04 12.99
CA ALA A 62 -4.69 -32.45 13.76
C ALA A 62 -4.56 -32.53 15.29
N GLY A 63 -3.69 -33.40 15.84
CA GLY A 63 -3.70 -33.67 17.28
C GLY A 63 -5.09 -34.04 17.82
N GLU A 64 -5.30 -33.89 19.13
CA GLU A 64 -6.60 -34.10 19.79
C GLU A 64 -7.47 -32.83 19.84
N GLY A 65 -7.31 -31.93 18.87
CA GLY A 65 -8.01 -30.65 18.84
C GLY A 65 -9.51 -30.78 18.55
N THR A 66 -10.34 -29.95 19.19
CA THR A 66 -11.75 -29.74 18.80
C THR A 66 -11.90 -28.34 18.23
N ILE A 67 -12.56 -28.24 17.07
CA ILE A 67 -12.82 -26.96 16.42
C ILE A 67 -13.89 -26.23 17.23
N ILE A 68 -13.56 -25.09 17.83
CA ILE A 68 -14.49 -24.30 18.65
C ILE A 68 -15.04 -23.07 17.92
N GLY A 69 -14.44 -22.69 16.79
CA GLY A 69 -14.86 -21.52 16.03
C GLY A 69 -14.16 -21.40 14.69
N VAL A 70 -14.74 -20.53 13.85
CA VAL A 70 -14.18 -20.15 12.55
C VAL A 70 -13.87 -18.66 12.57
N CYS A 71 -12.65 -18.29 12.16
CA CYS A 71 -12.24 -16.90 11.98
C CYS A 71 -12.22 -16.52 10.50
N LYS A 72 -12.35 -15.22 10.23
CA LYS A 72 -12.13 -14.69 8.89
C LYS A 72 -10.72 -14.93 8.42
N ASP A 73 -10.57 -15.08 7.12
CA ASP A 73 -9.29 -15.20 6.48
C ASP A 73 -8.40 -13.95 6.67
N PHE A 74 -7.16 -14.15 7.13
CA PHE A 74 -6.16 -13.09 7.30
C PHE A 74 -4.79 -13.51 6.77
N ARG A 75 -3.94 -12.53 6.45
CA ARG A 75 -2.64 -12.76 5.80
C ARG A 75 -1.51 -12.77 6.81
N LEU A 76 -0.80 -13.89 6.91
CA LEU A 76 0.35 -14.02 7.81
C LEU A 76 1.71 -13.74 7.16
N THR A 77 1.95 -14.18 5.92
CA THR A 77 3.32 -14.33 5.41
C THR A 77 3.65 -13.44 4.21
N SER A 78 2.83 -13.42 3.16
CA SER A 78 3.15 -12.67 1.93
C SER A 78 1.93 -12.04 1.26
N PHE A 79 2.18 -10.99 0.47
CA PHE A 79 1.17 -10.37 -0.39
C PHE A 79 0.74 -11.26 -1.57
N ASN A 80 1.60 -12.19 -2.00
CA ASN A 80 1.38 -13.02 -3.21
C ASN A 80 0.92 -14.45 -2.93
N SER A 81 1.00 -14.90 -1.68
CA SER A 81 0.53 -16.23 -1.31
C SER A 81 -0.99 -16.24 -1.13
N ALA A 82 -1.65 -17.29 -1.63
CA ALA A 82 -3.02 -17.57 -1.26
C ALA A 82 -3.12 -17.77 0.26
N ILE A 83 -4.29 -17.46 0.83
CA ILE A 83 -4.55 -17.73 2.24
C ILE A 83 -4.63 -19.24 2.37
N THR A 84 -3.72 -19.80 3.18
CA THR A 84 -3.66 -21.24 3.40
C THR A 84 -4.64 -21.65 4.50
N PRO A 85 -5.21 -22.86 4.42
CA PRO A 85 -5.87 -23.48 5.56
C PRO A 85 -5.00 -23.40 6.82
N MET A 86 -5.57 -22.88 7.89
CA MET A 86 -4.84 -22.64 9.13
C MET A 86 -5.66 -23.07 10.34
N GLN A 87 -4.94 -23.57 11.34
CA GLN A 87 -5.44 -23.91 12.66
C GLN A 87 -4.68 -23.07 13.72
N ILE A 88 -5.43 -22.43 14.61
CA ILE A 88 -4.93 -21.72 15.78
C ILE A 88 -5.25 -22.57 17.00
N ILE A 89 -4.21 -23.15 17.61
CA ILE A 89 -4.35 -23.99 18.79
C ILE A 89 -4.29 -23.08 20.02
N LEU A 90 -5.35 -23.09 20.83
CA LEU A 90 -5.48 -22.23 22.02
C LEU A 90 -5.28 -23.01 23.33
N GLN A 91 -4.68 -24.20 23.24
CA GLN A 91 -4.37 -25.04 24.39
C GLN A 91 -3.41 -24.34 25.35
N GLU A 92 -3.66 -24.44 26.65
CA GLU A 92 -2.74 -23.99 27.68
C GLU A 92 -1.42 -24.75 27.59
N ILE A 93 -0.34 -24.01 27.35
CA ILE A 93 1.02 -24.53 27.35
C ILE A 93 1.60 -24.23 28.74
N PRO A 94 2.16 -25.23 29.44
CA PRO A 94 2.87 -24.99 30.68
C PRO A 94 3.94 -23.90 30.51
N VAL A 95 4.07 -23.00 31.49
CA VAL A 95 4.94 -21.82 31.39
C VAL A 95 6.41 -22.21 31.14
N ASP A 96 6.84 -23.34 31.70
CA ASP A 96 8.17 -23.93 31.49
C ASP A 96 8.43 -24.44 30.06
N GLN A 97 7.38 -24.59 29.25
CA GLN A 97 7.46 -24.99 27.84
C GLN A 97 7.21 -23.81 26.88
N ALA A 98 6.90 -22.62 27.40
CA ALA A 98 6.64 -21.45 26.57
C ALA A 98 7.92 -20.97 25.88
N THR A 99 7.89 -20.90 24.54
CA THR A 99 9.05 -20.47 23.72
C THR A 99 9.01 -18.99 23.36
N TYR A 100 7.82 -18.39 23.32
CA TYR A 100 7.61 -17.01 22.90
C TYR A 100 6.64 -16.27 23.82
N LEU A 101 6.95 -15.01 24.11
CA LEU A 101 6.04 -14.06 24.72
C LEU A 101 5.60 -13.05 23.66
N SER A 102 4.32 -13.06 23.30
CA SER A 102 3.74 -12.06 22.40
C SER A 102 3.13 -10.92 23.22
N CYS A 103 3.46 -9.68 22.88
CA CYS A 103 2.89 -8.51 23.54
C CYS A 103 2.56 -7.42 22.52
N ARG A 104 1.46 -6.70 22.80
CA ARG A 104 1.07 -5.51 22.04
C ARG A 104 1.61 -4.31 22.79
N ILE A 105 2.41 -3.50 22.10
CA ILE A 105 3.05 -2.32 22.66
C ILE A 105 2.54 -1.06 21.96
N ASP A 106 2.58 0.04 22.70
CA ASP A 106 2.32 1.37 22.16
C ASP A 106 3.51 1.82 21.30
N GLU A 107 3.25 2.06 20.02
CA GLU A 107 4.26 2.43 19.02
C GLU A 107 5.08 3.64 19.46
N SER A 108 4.44 4.63 20.07
CA SER A 108 5.08 5.88 20.50
C SER A 108 6.17 5.67 21.56
N ARG A 109 6.07 4.57 22.33
CA ARG A 109 6.96 4.23 23.44
C ARG A 109 7.74 2.94 23.20
N ARG A 110 7.74 2.41 21.97
CA ARG A 110 8.38 1.14 21.61
C ARG A 110 9.82 1.02 22.16
N ASN A 111 10.67 2.01 21.89
CA ASN A 111 12.08 1.96 22.28
C ASN A 111 12.27 1.89 23.80
N GLU A 112 11.45 2.61 24.55
CA GLU A 112 11.48 2.60 26.01
C GLU A 112 11.02 1.24 26.55
N ILE A 113 9.89 0.73 26.04
CA ILE A 113 9.30 -0.55 26.47
C ILE A 113 10.26 -1.71 26.18
N VAL A 114 10.80 -1.80 24.96
CA VAL A 114 11.72 -2.87 24.56
C VAL A 114 13.00 -2.84 25.41
N LYS A 115 13.51 -1.64 25.73
CA LYS A 115 14.66 -1.48 26.62
C LYS A 115 14.35 -1.98 28.03
N ASN A 116 13.19 -1.62 28.59
CA ASN A 116 12.77 -2.05 29.92
C ASN A 116 12.52 -3.57 29.97
N LEU A 117 11.90 -4.15 28.94
CA LEU A 117 11.71 -5.59 28.80
C LEU A 117 13.04 -6.34 28.76
N ARG A 118 14.03 -5.82 28.04
CA ARG A 118 15.38 -6.40 28.02
C ARG A 118 16.00 -6.43 29.43
N LEU A 119 15.93 -5.32 30.16
CA LEU A 119 16.47 -5.24 31.53
C LEU A 119 15.77 -6.20 32.49
N LEU A 120 14.44 -6.34 32.35
CA LEU A 120 13.67 -7.32 33.13
C LEU A 120 14.07 -8.75 32.77
N TRP A 121 14.19 -9.06 31.48
CA TRP A 121 14.58 -10.39 31.00
C TRP A 121 15.96 -10.78 31.51
N GLU A 122 16.97 -9.92 31.35
CA GLU A 122 18.34 -10.17 31.81
C GLU A 122 18.43 -10.37 33.33
N LYS A 123 17.53 -9.75 34.09
CA LYS A 123 17.44 -9.90 35.55
C LYS A 123 16.81 -11.22 35.97
N HIS A 124 15.77 -11.67 35.27
CA HIS A 124 14.95 -12.82 35.66
C HIS A 124 15.41 -14.14 35.02
N GLU A 125 16.00 -14.08 33.82
CA GLU A 125 16.45 -15.24 33.04
C GLU A 125 17.97 -15.17 32.74
N PRO A 126 18.84 -15.18 33.77
CA PRO A 126 20.28 -15.10 33.58
C PRO A 126 20.79 -16.32 32.82
N GLY A 127 21.39 -16.10 31.64
CA GLY A 127 21.93 -17.16 30.77
C GLY A 127 21.17 -17.34 29.46
N HIS A 128 19.98 -16.75 29.31
CA HIS A 128 19.22 -16.75 28.06
C HIS A 128 19.27 -15.37 27.39
N SER A 129 19.64 -15.34 26.10
CA SER A 129 19.69 -14.09 25.33
C SER A 129 18.29 -13.54 25.07
N PHE A 130 18.09 -12.24 25.31
CA PHE A 130 16.85 -11.55 24.96
C PHE A 130 16.75 -11.39 23.43
N VAL A 131 15.90 -12.19 22.80
CA VAL A 131 15.58 -12.10 21.37
C VAL A 131 14.25 -11.39 21.21
N TYR A 132 14.27 -10.20 20.63
CA TYR A 132 13.08 -9.42 20.30
C TYR A 132 12.81 -9.49 18.80
N ILE A 133 11.57 -9.84 18.45
CA ILE A 133 11.09 -9.89 17.07
C ILE A 133 9.98 -8.85 16.92
N ASP A 134 10.20 -7.89 16.02
CA ASP A 134 9.16 -6.95 15.62
C ASP A 134 8.34 -7.58 14.48
N ALA A 135 7.08 -7.90 14.77
CA ALA A 135 6.20 -8.57 13.82
C ALA A 135 6.00 -7.77 12.52
N TYR A 136 5.95 -6.43 12.60
CA TYR A 136 5.83 -5.59 11.42
C TYR A 136 7.11 -5.60 10.60
N GLN A 137 8.26 -5.47 11.25
CA GLN A 137 9.55 -5.52 10.56
C GLN A 137 9.79 -6.89 9.92
N GLN A 138 9.39 -7.97 10.59
CA GLN A 138 9.46 -9.32 10.04
C GLN A 138 8.53 -9.47 8.84
N TYR A 139 7.30 -8.95 8.92
CA TYR A 139 6.37 -8.95 7.79
C TYR A 139 6.93 -8.20 6.57
N ILE A 140 7.53 -7.02 6.78
CA ILE A 140 8.21 -6.27 5.71
C ILE A 140 9.43 -7.04 5.19
N SER A 141 10.22 -7.67 6.08
CA SER A 141 11.38 -8.49 5.71
C SER A 141 10.99 -9.68 4.83
N ASN A 142 9.85 -10.30 5.08
CA ASN A 142 9.33 -11.41 4.29
C ASN A 142 8.83 -10.96 2.89
N ASN A 143 8.70 -9.65 2.67
CA ASN A 143 8.19 -9.05 1.43
C ASN A 143 9.16 -8.01 0.85
N THR A 144 10.46 -8.14 1.14
CA THR A 144 11.50 -7.17 0.74
C THR A 144 11.55 -6.91 -0.75
N ASP A 145 11.40 -7.95 -1.58
CA ASP A 145 11.51 -7.81 -3.02
C ASP A 145 10.44 -6.87 -3.57
N MET A 146 9.21 -6.98 -3.07
CA MET A 146 8.11 -6.10 -3.46
C MET A 146 8.30 -4.68 -2.95
N VAL A 147 8.73 -4.52 -1.69
CA VAL A 147 8.99 -3.21 -1.10
C VAL A 147 10.13 -2.50 -1.83
N ASN A 148 11.21 -3.21 -2.16
CA ASN A 148 12.33 -2.68 -2.92
C ASN A 148 11.93 -2.32 -4.34
N PHE A 149 11.15 -3.18 -5.01
CA PHE A 149 10.64 -2.90 -6.35
C PHE A 149 9.74 -1.65 -6.36
N SER A 150 8.85 -1.49 -5.37
CA SER A 150 8.03 -0.29 -5.20
C SER A 150 8.88 0.96 -5.00
N ARG A 151 9.93 0.90 -4.17
CA ARG A 151 10.88 2.00 -3.97
C ARG A 151 11.64 2.37 -5.25
N LEU A 152 12.05 1.38 -6.03
CA LEU A 152 12.70 1.61 -7.33
C LEU A 152 11.75 2.30 -8.30
N LEU A 153 10.50 1.84 -8.42
CA LEU A 153 9.49 2.48 -9.27
C LEU A 153 9.21 3.92 -8.84
N LEU A 154 9.15 4.19 -7.53
CA LEU A 154 8.98 5.55 -7.00
C LEU A 154 10.17 6.43 -7.38
N ALA A 155 11.40 5.93 -7.24
CA ALA A 155 12.59 6.67 -7.65
C ALA A 155 12.58 6.96 -9.16
N TYR A 156 12.24 5.98 -10.00
CA TYR A 156 12.08 6.17 -11.44
C TYR A 156 10.99 7.19 -11.78
N ALA A 157 9.86 7.17 -11.08
CA ALA A 157 8.78 8.13 -11.28
C ALA A 157 9.22 9.56 -10.94
N ILE A 158 9.96 9.75 -9.85
CA ILE A 158 10.51 11.06 -9.48
C ILE A 158 11.50 11.55 -10.54
N ILE A 159 12.43 10.70 -10.98
CA ILE A 159 13.42 11.07 -12.01
C ILE A 159 12.70 11.42 -13.33
N SER A 160 11.72 10.60 -13.74
CA SER A 160 10.92 10.84 -14.93
C SER A 160 10.15 12.16 -14.85
N LEU A 161 9.60 12.50 -13.69
CA LEU A 161 8.92 13.77 -13.45
C LEU A 161 9.88 14.96 -13.65
N PHE A 162 11.09 14.91 -13.06
CA PHE A 162 12.10 15.96 -13.26
C PHE A 162 12.53 16.07 -14.73
N LEU A 163 12.76 14.96 -15.42
CA LEU A 163 13.11 14.96 -16.84
C LEU A 163 12.00 15.58 -17.69
N THR A 164 10.75 15.24 -17.40
CA THR A 164 9.57 15.80 -18.08
C THR A 164 9.46 17.30 -17.85
N LEU A 165 9.68 17.76 -16.60
CA LEU A 165 9.71 19.17 -16.24
C LEU A 165 10.78 19.94 -17.01
N PHE A 166 12.01 19.41 -17.08
CA PHE A 166 13.09 20.03 -17.87
C PHE A 166 12.78 20.05 -19.36
N GLY A 167 12.20 18.98 -19.89
CA GLY A 167 11.78 18.91 -21.29
C GLY A 167 10.72 19.96 -21.63
N ILE A 168 9.66 20.05 -20.82
CA ILE A 168 8.60 21.05 -20.98
C ILE A 168 9.19 22.46 -20.83
N PHE A 169 10.04 22.70 -19.85
CA PHE A 169 10.70 23.99 -19.66
C PHE A 169 11.50 24.41 -20.90
N GLY A 170 12.31 23.52 -21.47
CA GLY A 170 13.11 23.81 -22.67
C GLY A 170 12.26 24.07 -23.91
N ILE A 171 11.24 23.23 -24.15
CA ILE A 171 10.34 23.37 -25.30
C ILE A 171 9.50 24.64 -25.19
N THR A 172 8.99 24.95 -23.99
CA THR A 172 8.20 26.17 -23.76
C THR A 172 9.04 27.42 -23.95
N TRP A 173 10.27 27.45 -23.42
CA TRP A 173 11.19 28.57 -23.62
C TRP A 173 11.46 28.83 -25.10
N TYR A 174 11.78 27.78 -25.86
CA TYR A 174 12.02 27.87 -27.30
C TYR A 174 10.77 28.32 -28.08
N ALA A 175 9.59 27.79 -27.73
CA ALA A 175 8.33 28.14 -28.36
C ALA A 175 7.93 29.61 -28.12
N VAL A 176 8.21 30.14 -26.92
CA VAL A 176 8.00 31.56 -26.60
C VAL A 176 8.96 32.43 -27.41
N GLU A 177 10.24 32.03 -27.51
CA GLU A 177 11.26 32.75 -28.29
C GLU A 177 10.86 32.89 -29.76
N GLN A 178 10.48 31.78 -30.40
CA GLN A 178 10.05 31.80 -31.82
C GLN A 178 8.80 32.66 -32.06
N ARG A 179 7.93 32.78 -31.05
CA ARG A 179 6.65 33.52 -31.17
C ARG A 179 6.74 34.95 -30.65
N LYS A 180 7.91 35.44 -30.26
CA LYS A 180 8.09 36.81 -29.73
C LYS A 180 7.50 37.89 -30.64
N ARG A 181 7.74 37.82 -31.96
CA ARG A 181 7.21 38.80 -32.93
C ARG A 181 5.69 38.78 -33.02
N GLU A 182 5.09 37.58 -33.08
CA GLU A 182 3.62 37.42 -33.09
C GLU A 182 2.99 37.99 -31.81
N ILE A 183 3.63 37.71 -30.66
CA ILE A 183 3.20 38.21 -29.34
C ILE A 183 3.30 39.74 -29.28
N ALA A 184 4.42 40.31 -29.72
CA ALA A 184 4.64 41.76 -29.72
C ALA A 184 3.61 42.50 -30.59
N ILE A 185 3.36 42.01 -31.81
CA ILE A 185 2.36 42.59 -32.71
C ILE A 185 0.97 42.55 -32.05
N ARG A 186 0.56 41.41 -31.49
CA ARG A 186 -0.76 41.29 -30.83
C ARG A 186 -0.89 42.18 -29.60
N LYS A 187 0.18 42.33 -28.82
CA LYS A 187 0.20 43.20 -27.63
C LYS A 187 0.05 44.67 -28.01
N VAL A 188 0.66 45.12 -29.11
CA VAL A 188 0.44 46.47 -29.67
C VAL A 188 -1.00 46.66 -30.14
N HIS A 189 -1.64 45.61 -30.66
CA HIS A 189 -3.07 45.62 -31.03
C HIS A 189 -4.03 45.44 -29.83
N GLY A 190 -3.54 45.54 -28.59
CA GLY A 190 -4.38 45.54 -27.38
C GLY A 190 -4.70 44.16 -26.80
N ALA A 191 -4.03 43.09 -27.23
CA ALA A 191 -4.21 41.77 -26.63
C ALA A 191 -3.77 41.77 -25.14
N SER A 192 -4.63 41.24 -24.27
CA SER A 192 -4.32 41.10 -22.84
C SER A 192 -3.27 40.03 -22.58
N SER A 193 -2.52 40.15 -21.48
CA SER A 193 -1.54 39.13 -21.06
C SER A 193 -2.17 37.74 -20.88
N ARG A 194 -3.44 37.68 -20.44
CA ARG A 194 -4.18 36.40 -20.32
C ARG A 194 -4.40 35.72 -21.68
N GLN A 195 -4.76 36.49 -22.72
CA GLN A 195 -4.96 35.94 -24.06
C GLN A 195 -3.65 35.38 -24.65
N ILE A 196 -2.53 36.06 -24.39
CA ILE A 196 -1.20 35.60 -24.82
C ILE A 196 -0.81 34.30 -24.09
N LEU A 197 -1.02 34.24 -22.76
CA LEU A 197 -0.73 33.03 -21.97
C LEU A 197 -1.61 31.84 -22.38
N LEU A 198 -2.89 32.06 -22.69
CA LEU A 198 -3.79 31.01 -23.19
C LEU A 198 -3.37 30.51 -24.57
N LEU A 199 -2.96 31.41 -25.46
CA LEU A 199 -2.43 31.03 -26.77
C LEU A 199 -1.19 30.13 -26.64
N LEU A 200 -0.27 30.47 -25.74
CA LEU A 200 0.94 29.71 -25.47
C LEU A 200 0.63 28.34 -24.85
N ASN A 201 -0.34 28.25 -23.93
CA ASN A 201 -0.71 27.01 -23.25
C ASN A 201 -1.51 26.04 -24.13
N ARG A 202 -2.37 26.55 -25.03
CA ARG A 202 -3.28 25.75 -25.86
C ARG A 202 -2.59 24.55 -26.55
N PRO A 203 -1.46 24.69 -27.28
CA PRO A 203 -0.83 23.55 -27.93
C PRO A 203 -0.33 22.50 -26.92
N PHE A 204 0.23 22.90 -25.78
CA PHE A 204 0.70 21.96 -24.75
C PHE A 204 -0.46 21.15 -24.16
N PHE A 205 -1.62 21.78 -23.96
CA PHE A 205 -2.82 21.08 -23.50
C PHE A 205 -3.22 19.95 -24.46
N TYR A 206 -3.22 20.21 -25.78
CA TYR A 206 -3.52 19.18 -26.77
C TYR A 206 -2.47 18.06 -26.79
N TYR A 207 -1.18 18.40 -26.68
CA TYR A 207 -0.11 17.40 -26.66
C TYR A 207 -0.22 16.47 -25.45
N ILE A 208 -0.50 17.01 -24.26
CA ILE A 208 -0.71 16.22 -23.04
C ILE A 208 -1.94 15.34 -23.19
N LEU A 209 -3.06 15.90 -23.67
CA LEU A 209 -4.30 15.14 -23.81
C LEU A 209 -4.14 13.98 -24.78
N ILE A 210 -3.46 14.18 -25.92
CA ILE A 210 -3.17 13.09 -26.87
C ILE A 210 -2.26 12.04 -26.23
N ALA A 211 -1.23 12.46 -25.51
CA ALA A 211 -0.33 11.55 -24.81
C ALA A 211 -1.08 10.72 -23.75
N ASP A 212 -1.96 11.35 -22.96
CA ASP A 212 -2.74 10.70 -21.90
C ASP A 212 -3.77 9.71 -22.47
N VAL A 213 -4.43 10.05 -23.57
CA VAL A 213 -5.37 9.15 -24.27
C VAL A 213 -4.68 7.86 -24.71
N ILE A 214 -3.39 7.92 -25.04
CA ILE A 214 -2.59 6.74 -25.41
C ILE A 214 -2.01 6.04 -24.17
N ALA A 215 -1.52 6.81 -23.20
CA ALA A 215 -0.87 6.29 -22.01
C ALA A 215 -1.83 5.56 -21.07
N VAL A 216 -3.03 6.10 -20.85
CA VAL A 216 -4.02 5.52 -19.91
C VAL A 216 -4.39 4.07 -20.27
N PRO A 217 -4.75 3.73 -21.54
CA PRO A 217 -5.00 2.34 -21.93
C PRO A 217 -3.81 1.42 -21.72
N ILE A 218 -2.59 1.89 -22.02
CA ILE A 218 -1.37 1.10 -21.86
C ILE A 218 -1.13 0.80 -20.38
N VAL A 219 -1.19 1.83 -19.53
CA VAL A 219 -1.07 1.69 -18.08
C VAL A 219 -2.16 0.78 -17.53
N TYR A 220 -3.40 0.92 -18.00
CA TYR A 220 -4.50 0.06 -17.58
C TYR A 220 -4.22 -1.42 -17.86
N VAL A 221 -3.75 -1.77 -19.06
CA VAL A 221 -3.42 -3.16 -19.42
C VAL A 221 -2.25 -3.69 -18.60
N LEU A 222 -1.20 -2.90 -18.42
CA LEU A 222 -0.03 -3.29 -17.62
C LEU A 222 -0.38 -3.50 -16.15
N MET A 223 -1.12 -2.56 -15.56
CA MET A 223 -1.57 -2.68 -14.17
C MET A 223 -2.57 -3.82 -13.98
N LYS A 224 -3.46 -4.07 -14.96
CA LYS A 224 -4.34 -5.24 -14.92
C LYS A 224 -3.55 -6.55 -14.90
N ARG A 225 -2.54 -6.71 -15.78
CA ARG A 225 -1.68 -7.90 -15.81
C ARG A 225 -0.85 -8.06 -14.55
N TRP A 226 -0.31 -6.95 -14.04
CA TRP A 226 0.43 -6.97 -12.78
C TRP A 226 -0.47 -7.39 -11.63
N ARG A 227 -1.70 -6.86 -11.60
CA ARG A 227 -2.73 -7.19 -10.61
C ARG A 227 -3.11 -8.68 -10.63
N GLU A 228 -3.19 -9.30 -11.80
CA GLU A 228 -3.50 -10.74 -11.94
C GLU A 228 -2.44 -11.66 -11.31
N GLN A 229 -1.24 -11.14 -11.00
CA GLN A 229 -0.21 -11.90 -10.26
C GLN A 229 -0.50 -12.02 -8.76
N PHE A 230 -1.44 -11.24 -8.24
CA PHE A 230 -1.82 -11.23 -6.84
C PHE A 230 -3.13 -12.00 -6.67
N VAL A 231 -3.15 -12.95 -5.73
CA VAL A 231 -4.36 -13.73 -5.39
C VAL A 231 -5.49 -12.82 -4.91
N TYR A 232 -5.14 -11.75 -4.21
CA TYR A 232 -6.07 -10.77 -3.67
C TYR A 232 -5.64 -9.35 -4.05
N PRO A 233 -6.02 -8.90 -5.25
CA PRO A 233 -5.59 -7.62 -5.76
C PRO A 233 -6.26 -6.44 -5.07
N ALA A 234 -5.52 -5.35 -4.91
CA ALA A 234 -6.08 -4.10 -4.42
C ALA A 234 -7.11 -3.53 -5.42
N ASN A 235 -8.22 -3.03 -4.87
CA ASN A 235 -9.18 -2.25 -5.65
C ASN A 235 -8.63 -0.84 -5.84
N TRP A 236 -8.31 -0.52 -7.09
CA TRP A 236 -8.11 0.84 -7.58
C TRP A 236 -9.42 1.42 -8.11
N GLY A 237 -9.71 2.66 -7.77
CA GLY A 237 -10.72 3.44 -8.48
C GLY A 237 -10.10 4.24 -9.63
N ILE A 238 -10.95 5.03 -10.28
CA ILE A 238 -10.58 5.87 -11.43
C ILE A 238 -9.56 6.96 -11.05
N GLU A 239 -9.42 7.27 -9.76
CA GLU A 239 -8.50 8.27 -9.22
C GLU A 239 -7.04 8.00 -9.59
N VAL A 240 -6.63 6.73 -9.72
CA VAL A 240 -5.25 6.36 -10.10
C VAL A 240 -4.91 6.86 -11.50
N PHE A 241 -5.90 7.07 -12.36
CA PHE A 241 -5.71 7.61 -13.71
C PHE A 241 -5.94 9.11 -13.78
N ILE A 242 -6.93 9.63 -13.06
CA ILE A 242 -7.29 11.06 -13.12
C ILE A 242 -6.25 11.93 -12.40
N VAL A 243 -5.77 11.51 -11.23
CA VAL A 243 -4.85 12.32 -10.42
C VAL A 243 -3.54 12.64 -11.15
N PRO A 244 -2.84 11.67 -11.78
CA PRO A 244 -1.61 11.96 -12.53
C PRO A 244 -1.85 12.89 -13.72
N VAL A 245 -2.94 12.69 -14.45
CA VAL A 245 -3.32 13.51 -15.62
C VAL A 245 -3.58 14.96 -15.21
N VAL A 246 -4.36 15.18 -14.15
CA VAL A 246 -4.61 16.52 -13.61
C VAL A 246 -3.33 17.16 -13.09
N LEU A 247 -2.48 16.39 -12.41
CA LEU A 247 -1.20 16.88 -11.88
C LEU A 247 -0.27 17.30 -13.03
N LEU A 248 -0.15 16.50 -14.09
CA LEU A 248 0.66 16.84 -15.27
C LEU A 248 0.15 18.09 -15.99
N MET A 249 -1.18 18.22 -16.13
CA MET A 249 -1.79 19.43 -16.70
C MET A 249 -1.49 20.67 -15.85
N LEU A 250 -1.63 20.57 -14.53
CA LEU A 250 -1.38 21.67 -13.60
C LEU A 250 0.09 22.09 -13.65
N VAL A 251 1.00 21.12 -13.56
CA VAL A 251 2.44 21.36 -13.62
C VAL A 251 2.83 22.05 -14.92
N THR A 252 2.35 21.54 -16.07
CA THR A 252 2.64 22.13 -17.37
C THR A 252 2.08 23.55 -17.48
N PHE A 253 0.85 23.75 -17.04
CA PHE A 253 0.23 25.07 -17.02
C PHE A 253 1.07 26.07 -16.22
N VAL A 254 1.51 25.69 -15.02
CA VAL A 254 2.38 26.52 -14.18
C VAL A 254 3.71 26.80 -14.89
N THR A 255 4.36 25.81 -15.47
CA THR A 255 5.63 25.99 -16.20
C THR A 255 5.49 26.96 -17.38
N VAL A 256 4.45 26.80 -18.21
CA VAL A 256 4.21 27.68 -19.36
C VAL A 256 3.87 29.10 -18.90
N VAL A 257 3.08 29.24 -17.82
CA VAL A 257 2.76 30.56 -17.27
C VAL A 257 4.02 31.25 -16.76
N LEU A 258 4.85 30.56 -15.98
CA LEU A 258 6.10 31.14 -15.46
C LEU A 258 7.05 31.57 -16.59
N ASN A 259 7.23 30.73 -17.62
CA ASN A 259 8.09 31.04 -18.76
C ASN A 259 7.50 32.15 -19.65
N GLY A 260 6.18 32.12 -19.88
CA GLY A 260 5.49 33.11 -20.70
C GLY A 260 5.29 34.46 -20.00
N TYR A 261 5.30 34.50 -18.67
CA TYR A 261 5.03 35.71 -17.89
C TYR A 261 6.05 36.83 -18.16
N HIS A 262 7.35 36.48 -18.18
CA HIS A 262 8.40 37.46 -18.49
C HIS A 262 8.24 38.06 -19.89
N THR A 263 7.94 37.26 -20.90
CA THR A 263 7.74 37.72 -22.29
C THR A 263 6.40 38.44 -22.48
N ALA A 264 5.38 38.05 -21.72
CA ALA A 264 4.07 38.71 -21.74
C ALA A 264 4.12 40.09 -21.08
N LEU A 265 5.08 40.38 -20.20
CA LEU A 265 5.25 41.68 -19.55
C LEU A 265 6.27 42.60 -20.22
N SER A 266 7.25 42.05 -20.96
CA SER A 266 8.27 42.86 -21.65
C SER A 266 7.67 43.88 -22.62
N ASN A 267 8.30 45.06 -22.70
CA ASN A 267 7.83 46.19 -23.49
C ASN A 267 8.00 45.89 -24.99
N PRO A 268 6.92 45.84 -25.78
CA PRO A 268 7.01 45.51 -27.21
C PRO A 268 7.87 46.49 -28.01
N ALA A 269 8.06 47.72 -27.52
CA ALA A 269 8.89 48.73 -28.18
C ALA A 269 10.39 48.39 -28.19
N GLU A 270 10.89 47.63 -27.21
CA GLU A 270 12.28 47.18 -27.21
C GLU A 270 12.48 46.03 -28.20
N THR A 271 11.57 45.06 -28.24
CA THR A 271 11.67 43.84 -29.05
C THR A 271 11.59 44.09 -30.55
N ILE A 272 10.92 45.17 -30.99
CA ILE A 272 10.81 45.54 -32.42
C ILE A 272 12.01 46.40 -32.85
N LYS A 273 12.71 47.07 -31.92
CA LYS A 273 13.86 47.95 -32.21
C LYS A 273 15.22 47.27 -32.14
N THR A 274 15.31 46.06 -31.59
CA THR A 274 16.60 45.34 -31.43
C THR A 274 17.03 44.56 -32.68
N GLU A 275 16.27 44.66 -33.77
CA GLU A 275 16.66 44.30 -35.14
C GLU A 275 16.28 45.45 -36.09
#